data_AF-A0A812Q038-F1
#
_entry.id   AF-A0A812Q038-F1
#
_cell.length_a   1.000
_cell.length_b   1.000
_cell.length_c   1.000
_cell.angle_alpha   90.00
_cell.angle_beta   90.00
_cell.angle_gamma   90.00
#
_symmetry.space_group_name_H-M   'P 1'
#
loop_
_entity.id
_entity.type
_entity.pdbx_description
1 polymer ?
#
loop_
_entity_poly.entity_id
_entity_poly.type
_entity_poly.pdbx_seq_one_letter_code
_entity_poly.pdbx_strand_id
1 'polypeptide(L)'
;MMIRSIQLFFMTLAAVRAVNLRSRSFNNLTALLEENRTDYAPAPHPRHYRFMATSTRYGTNPQTACGLDSAALVKGTHYLAVASAQAMQDGCCRCNRNGGGGGTAGLGCGSCGKGKFVRQLPRGFKIWTPESAKIFHTEYKFVVVDICPHSHNAMWCPAHAGQTNTFGVHNHLDFATVPQHFDNYYFEFTPEPCDHEMQSRLARMSNCHLR
;
A
#
# COMPACT_ATOMS: atom_id res chain seq x y z
N MET A 1 -14.34 72.98 -31.99
CA MET A 1 -13.92 74.32 -31.52
C MET A 1 -13.21 74.13 -30.19
N MET A 2 -11.94 74.56 -30.12
CA MET A 2 -11.11 74.92 -28.95
C MET A 2 -11.17 74.11 -27.64
N ILE A 3 -10.11 73.84 -26.86
CA ILE A 3 -8.64 73.92 -26.88
C ILE A 3 -8.25 73.74 -25.37
N ARG A 4 -7.21 72.94 -25.07
CA ARG A 4 -6.30 73.04 -23.89
C ARG A 4 -6.83 72.72 -22.48
N SER A 5 -6.04 72.31 -21.48
CA SER A 5 -4.63 71.92 -21.35
C SER A 5 -4.35 71.50 -19.88
N ILE A 6 -3.43 70.54 -19.70
CA ILE A 6 -2.24 70.57 -18.81
C ILE A 6 -2.44 70.85 -17.29
N GLN A 7 -2.01 69.90 -16.42
CA GLN A 7 -0.83 69.94 -15.51
C GLN A 7 -1.05 68.95 -14.33
N LEU A 8 -0.28 67.86 -14.13
CA LEU A 8 1.09 67.70 -13.61
C LEU A 8 1.26 67.90 -12.08
N PHE A 9 1.94 66.91 -11.46
CA PHE A 9 2.63 66.87 -10.14
C PHE A 9 1.81 66.79 -8.85
N PHE A 10 1.96 65.69 -8.08
CA PHE A 10 2.95 65.62 -6.99
C PHE A 10 3.15 64.17 -6.52
N MET A 11 4.41 63.72 -6.56
CA MET A 11 4.92 62.63 -5.73
C MET A 11 4.75 62.98 -4.26
N THR A 12 4.40 62.02 -3.39
CA THR A 12 4.94 62.00 -2.01
C THR A 12 4.77 60.66 -1.31
N LEU A 13 5.89 60.23 -0.74
CA LEU A 13 6.10 59.37 0.44
C LEU A 13 5.71 57.89 0.39
N ALA A 14 6.72 57.08 0.06
CA ALA A 14 6.93 55.76 0.63
C ALA A 14 6.99 55.84 2.16
N ALA A 15 6.01 55.24 2.84
CA ALA A 15 6.08 54.95 4.27
C ALA A 15 6.83 53.61 4.45
N VAL A 16 8.07 53.71 4.92
CA VAL A 16 8.90 52.58 5.36
C VAL A 16 8.25 51.96 6.59
N ARG A 17 7.51 50.85 6.41
CA ARG A 17 7.18 49.93 7.51
C ARG A 17 8.38 49.03 7.77
N ALA A 18 9.25 49.46 8.68
CA ALA A 18 10.21 48.57 9.32
C ALA A 18 9.45 47.63 10.27
N VAL A 19 8.98 46.50 9.75
CA VAL A 19 8.46 45.41 10.58
C VAL A 19 9.62 44.57 11.06
N ASN A 20 9.72 44.50 12.37
CA ASN A 20 10.63 43.75 13.20
C ASN A 20 10.66 42.25 12.79
N LEU A 21 11.61 41.87 11.91
CA LEU A 21 11.87 40.48 11.49
C LEU A 21 13.11 39.94 12.22
N ARG A 22 13.09 39.90 13.54
CA ARG A 22 14.05 39.11 14.33
C ARG A 22 13.37 38.54 15.57
N SER A 23 12.81 37.34 15.43
CA SER A 23 12.69 36.30 16.48
C SER A 23 11.56 35.29 16.18
N ARG A 24 11.53 34.71 14.97
CA ARG A 24 10.65 33.58 14.63
C ARG A 24 11.32 32.65 13.63
N SER A 25 12.48 32.08 13.98
CA SER A 25 13.20 31.22 13.01
C SER A 25 13.99 30.05 13.60
N PHE A 26 13.67 29.57 14.81
CA PHE A 26 14.28 28.33 15.32
C PHE A 26 13.33 27.34 16.00
N ASN A 27 12.06 27.70 16.25
CA ASN A 27 11.11 26.79 16.92
C ASN A 27 10.30 25.88 15.97
N ASN A 28 10.40 26.07 14.65
CA ASN A 28 9.67 25.23 13.68
C ASN A 28 10.51 24.09 13.08
N LEU A 29 11.84 24.10 13.21
CA LEU A 29 12.66 23.00 12.69
C LEU A 29 12.60 21.76 13.60
N THR A 30 12.49 21.94 14.92
CA THR A 30 12.38 20.83 15.87
C THR A 30 11.02 20.16 15.78
N ALA A 31 9.93 20.92 15.60
CA ALA A 31 8.59 20.37 15.41
C ALA A 31 8.44 19.55 14.11
N LEU A 32 9.12 19.94 13.03
CA LEU A 32 9.14 19.18 11.77
C LEU A 32 10.05 17.94 11.80
N LEU A 33 10.97 17.85 12.77
CA LEU A 33 11.84 16.69 12.95
C LEU A 33 11.28 15.69 13.99
N GLU A 34 10.41 16.13 14.90
CA GLU A 34 9.77 15.25 15.89
C GLU A 34 8.51 14.55 15.36
N GLU A 35 7.80 15.12 14.38
CA GLU A 35 6.57 14.52 13.83
C GLU A 35 6.82 13.32 12.89
N ASN A 36 8.09 13.04 12.56
CA ASN A 36 8.44 12.01 11.57
C ASN A 36 9.25 10.84 12.13
N ARG A 37 9.41 10.75 13.46
CA ARG A 37 9.84 9.51 14.11
C ARG A 37 8.60 8.67 14.41
N THR A 38 8.13 7.94 13.42
CA THR A 38 7.32 6.78 13.74
C THR A 38 8.20 5.81 14.54
N ASP A 39 7.85 5.53 15.80
CA ASP A 39 8.53 4.56 16.68
C ASP A 39 8.47 3.10 16.15
N TYR A 40 8.19 2.90 14.86
CA TYR A 40 8.15 1.59 14.22
C TYR A 40 9.56 1.16 13.82
N ALA A 41 9.82 -0.13 13.98
CA ALA A 41 11.03 -0.73 13.44
C ALA A 41 11.03 -0.55 11.90
N PRO A 42 12.17 -0.18 11.29
CA PRO A 42 12.27 -0.05 9.84
C PRO A 42 11.89 -1.38 9.18
N ALA A 43 11.19 -1.30 8.06
CA ALA A 43 10.84 -2.48 7.29
C ALA A 43 12.10 -3.26 6.87
N PRO A 44 12.08 -4.59 6.93
CA PRO A 44 13.21 -5.39 6.48
C PRO A 44 13.37 -5.25 4.96
N HIS A 45 14.61 -5.39 4.48
CA HIS A 45 14.85 -5.58 3.06
C HIS A 45 14.46 -7.01 2.66
N PRO A 46 13.80 -7.21 1.49
CA PRO A 46 13.50 -8.55 1.01
C PRO A 46 14.80 -9.30 0.72
N ARG A 47 14.89 -10.57 1.13
CA ARG A 47 16.11 -11.38 1.03
C ARG A 47 16.03 -12.42 -0.07
N HIS A 48 14.85 -13.00 -0.28
CA HIS A 48 14.65 -14.11 -1.21
C HIS A 48 13.68 -13.79 -2.36
N TYR A 49 12.96 -12.68 -2.24
CA TYR A 49 11.96 -12.26 -3.21
C TYR A 49 12.16 -10.81 -3.64
N ARG A 50 11.40 -10.36 -4.63
CA ARG A 50 11.61 -9.05 -5.25
C ARG A 50 11.03 -7.90 -4.41
N PHE A 51 9.94 -8.14 -3.70
CA PHE A 51 9.19 -7.10 -3.00
C PHE A 51 8.97 -7.45 -1.53
N MET A 52 8.76 -6.40 -0.73
CA MET A 52 8.30 -6.49 0.65
C MET A 52 6.89 -5.91 0.72
N ALA A 53 6.00 -6.53 1.50
CA ALA A 53 4.69 -6.03 1.87
C ALA A 53 4.52 -6.04 3.39
N THR A 54 3.76 -5.08 3.91
CA THR A 54 3.07 -5.30 5.19
C THR A 54 1.88 -6.24 4.96
N SER A 55 1.45 -6.96 6.00
CA SER A 55 0.27 -7.81 5.89
C SER A 55 -0.73 -7.57 7.01
N THR A 56 -2.01 -7.74 6.70
CA THR A 56 -3.12 -7.76 7.66
C THR A 56 -4.09 -8.91 7.34
N ARG A 57 -5.21 -9.00 8.07
CA ARG A 57 -6.30 -9.94 7.83
C ARG A 57 -7.64 -9.21 7.84
N TYR A 58 -8.42 -9.35 6.77
CA TYR A 58 -9.79 -8.80 6.68
C TYR A 58 -10.90 -9.86 6.73
N GLY A 59 -10.57 -11.14 6.52
CA GLY A 59 -11.57 -12.22 6.47
C GLY A 59 -12.11 -12.48 5.06
N THR A 60 -13.04 -13.43 4.94
CA THR A 60 -13.54 -13.87 3.62
C THR A 60 -14.81 -13.15 3.22
N ASN A 61 -14.97 -12.86 1.93
CA ASN A 61 -16.14 -12.23 1.35
C ASN A 61 -16.61 -13.00 0.10
N PRO A 62 -17.91 -13.39 0.01
CA PRO A 62 -18.45 -14.05 -1.19
C PRO A 62 -18.53 -13.14 -2.41
N GLN A 63 -18.44 -11.81 -2.23
CA GLN A 63 -18.47 -10.83 -3.30
C GLN A 63 -17.43 -9.73 -3.07
N THR A 64 -16.20 -10.01 -3.48
CA THR A 64 -15.08 -9.05 -3.44
C THR A 64 -15.18 -7.98 -4.53
N ALA A 65 -14.32 -6.96 -4.48
CA ALA A 65 -14.22 -5.96 -5.55
C ALA A 65 -13.82 -6.55 -6.91
N CYS A 66 -13.17 -7.73 -6.94
CA CYS A 66 -12.89 -8.46 -8.18
C CYS A 66 -14.06 -9.31 -8.67
N GLY A 67 -15.20 -9.29 -7.97
CA GLY A 67 -16.36 -10.13 -8.29
C GLY A 67 -16.08 -11.62 -8.11
N LEU A 68 -15.24 -11.98 -7.13
CA LEU A 68 -14.85 -13.34 -6.78
C LEU A 68 -15.35 -13.66 -5.36
N ASP A 69 -15.63 -14.93 -5.11
CA ASP A 69 -15.75 -15.44 -3.74
C ASP A 69 -14.36 -15.81 -3.24
N SER A 70 -13.84 -15.05 -2.26
CA SER A 70 -12.48 -15.21 -1.76
C SER A 70 -12.25 -16.60 -1.14
N ALA A 71 -13.25 -17.16 -0.47
CA ALA A 71 -13.13 -18.44 0.22
C ALA A 71 -13.29 -19.60 -0.76
N ALA A 72 -14.33 -19.56 -1.60
CA ALA A 72 -14.61 -20.62 -2.55
C ALA A 72 -13.50 -20.75 -3.60
N LEU A 73 -12.87 -19.65 -4.01
CA LEU A 73 -11.80 -19.69 -5.00
C LEU A 73 -10.62 -20.53 -4.54
N VAL A 74 -10.17 -20.32 -3.30
CA VAL A 74 -8.99 -21.02 -2.74
C VAL A 74 -9.34 -22.31 -1.97
N LYS A 75 -10.63 -22.66 -1.88
CA LYS A 75 -11.06 -23.88 -1.19
C LYS A 75 -10.40 -25.12 -1.80
N GLY A 76 -9.68 -25.85 -0.96
CA GLY A 76 -8.97 -27.08 -1.33
C GLY A 76 -7.69 -26.86 -2.14
N THR A 77 -7.21 -25.62 -2.26
CA THR A 77 -5.93 -25.30 -2.90
C THR A 77 -4.88 -24.92 -1.86
N HIS A 78 -3.64 -24.73 -2.32
CA HIS A 78 -2.53 -24.22 -1.52
C HIS A 78 -2.40 -22.70 -1.60
N TYR A 79 -3.37 -22.01 -2.22
CA TYR A 79 -3.38 -20.56 -2.35
C TYR A 79 -3.98 -19.88 -1.13
N LEU A 80 -3.47 -18.70 -0.81
CA LEU A 80 -4.10 -17.73 0.07
C LEU A 80 -4.82 -16.67 -0.77
N ALA A 81 -6.05 -16.34 -0.41
CA ALA A 81 -6.77 -15.24 -1.03
C ALA A 81 -6.38 -13.91 -0.36
N VAL A 82 -6.05 -12.89 -1.16
CA VAL A 82 -5.62 -11.58 -0.64
C VAL A 82 -6.32 -10.41 -1.33
N ALA A 83 -6.42 -9.29 -0.62
CA ALA A 83 -6.65 -7.97 -1.18
C ALA A 83 -5.30 -7.26 -1.33
N SER A 84 -4.95 -6.79 -2.52
CA SER A 84 -3.74 -5.98 -2.70
C SER A 84 -4.03 -4.50 -2.46
N ALA A 85 -3.02 -3.74 -2.02
CA ALA A 85 -3.14 -2.30 -1.85
C ALA A 85 -3.63 -1.62 -3.13
N GLN A 86 -4.41 -0.54 -3.00
CA GLN A 86 -4.83 0.27 -4.13
C GLN A 86 -3.68 0.65 -5.06
N ALA A 87 -2.52 1.07 -4.54
CA ALA A 87 -1.33 1.40 -5.34
C ALA A 87 -0.80 0.24 -6.22
N MET A 88 -1.08 -1.01 -5.84
CA MET A 88 -0.67 -2.22 -6.57
C MET A 88 -1.63 -2.54 -7.71
N GLN A 89 -2.79 -1.88 -7.75
CA GLN A 89 -3.79 -1.95 -8.80
C GLN A 89 -3.79 -0.63 -9.58
N ASP A 90 -4.12 -0.64 -10.86
CA ASP A 90 -4.25 0.58 -11.68
C ASP A 90 -5.61 1.27 -11.42
N GLY A 91 -5.85 1.73 -10.18
CA GLY A 91 -7.10 2.39 -9.75
C GLY A 91 -8.12 1.49 -9.03
N CYS A 92 -9.40 1.92 -8.96
CA CYS A 92 -10.50 1.19 -8.30
C CYS A 92 -11.37 0.38 -9.27
N CYS A 93 -11.88 -0.74 -8.74
CA CYS A 93 -13.13 -1.41 -9.09
C CYS A 93 -13.13 -2.36 -10.31
N ARG A 94 -13.62 -3.60 -10.07
CA ARG A 94 -13.88 -4.74 -10.99
C ARG A 94 -12.96 -4.84 -12.21
N CYS A 95 -12.15 -5.90 -12.23
CA CYS A 95 -11.37 -6.36 -13.39
C CYS A 95 -10.10 -5.54 -13.67
N ASN A 96 -9.61 -4.80 -12.67
CA ASN A 96 -8.52 -3.84 -12.85
C ASN A 96 -7.22 -4.47 -13.33
N ARG A 97 -6.49 -3.65 -14.10
CA ARG A 97 -5.16 -3.95 -14.61
C ARG A 97 -4.13 -3.92 -13.47
N ASN A 98 -3.02 -4.60 -13.70
CA ASN A 98 -1.87 -4.54 -12.81
C ASN A 98 -1.34 -3.10 -12.78
N GLY A 99 -1.39 -2.47 -11.61
CA GLY A 99 -0.74 -1.19 -11.37
C GLY A 99 0.76 -1.37 -11.17
N GLY A 100 1.39 -0.48 -10.40
CA GLY A 100 2.78 -0.62 -9.98
C GLY A 100 3.77 0.36 -10.63
N GLY A 101 5.02 0.28 -10.19
CA GLY A 101 6.07 1.28 -10.46
C GLY A 101 6.65 1.86 -9.18
N GLY A 102 7.86 2.42 -9.25
CA GLY A 102 8.50 3.10 -8.11
C GLY A 102 8.72 2.22 -6.86
N GLY A 103 8.83 0.90 -7.01
CA GLY A 103 8.93 -0.05 -5.88
C GLY A 103 7.62 -0.77 -5.53
N THR A 104 6.49 -0.33 -6.09
CA THR A 104 5.19 -1.01 -5.98
C THR A 104 5.08 -2.13 -7.01
N ALA A 105 4.70 -3.32 -6.57
CA ALA A 105 4.43 -4.47 -7.42
C ALA A 105 3.06 -4.33 -8.10
N GLY A 106 2.99 -4.63 -9.39
CA GLY A 106 1.72 -4.71 -10.11
C GLY A 106 0.98 -6.01 -9.83
N LEU A 107 -0.11 -5.92 -9.08
CA LEU A 107 -0.89 -7.06 -8.60
C LEU A 107 -2.39 -6.68 -8.55
N GLY A 108 -3.04 -6.72 -9.71
CA GLY A 108 -4.48 -6.54 -9.89
C GLY A 108 -5.28 -7.84 -9.70
N CYS A 109 -6.60 -7.77 -9.90
CA CYS A 109 -7.51 -8.90 -9.77
C CYS A 109 -7.05 -10.14 -10.54
N GLY A 110 -7.04 -11.30 -9.88
CA GLY A 110 -6.61 -12.57 -10.47
C GLY A 110 -5.10 -12.72 -10.63
N SER A 111 -4.29 -11.72 -10.29
CA SER A 111 -2.84 -11.89 -10.27
C SER A 111 -2.42 -12.83 -9.16
N CYS A 112 -1.38 -13.60 -9.41
CA CYS A 112 -0.78 -14.49 -8.43
C CYS A 112 0.62 -14.05 -8.03
N GLY A 113 1.08 -14.62 -6.93
CA GLY A 113 2.45 -14.50 -6.50
C GLY A 113 2.80 -15.61 -5.52
N LYS A 114 4.06 -15.63 -5.13
CA LYS A 114 4.55 -16.48 -4.05
C LYS A 114 5.44 -15.69 -3.11
N GLY A 115 5.54 -16.15 -1.87
CA GLY A 115 6.31 -15.46 -0.85
C GLY A 115 6.39 -16.18 0.49
N LYS A 116 7.01 -15.52 1.45
CA LYS A 116 7.20 -16.01 2.82
C LYS A 116 6.95 -14.91 3.84
N PHE A 117 6.43 -15.31 4.99
CA PHE A 117 6.36 -14.42 6.15
C PHE A 117 7.75 -14.24 6.76
N VAL A 118 8.12 -12.99 6.99
CA VAL A 118 9.34 -12.60 7.68
C VAL A 118 9.00 -12.44 9.16
N ARG A 119 9.82 -13.01 10.04
CA ARG A 119 9.64 -12.91 11.49
C ARG A 119 9.97 -11.51 12.03
N GLN A 120 9.18 -10.53 11.60
CA GLN A 120 9.24 -9.12 12.01
C GLN A 120 7.84 -8.51 11.87
N LEU A 121 7.46 -7.66 12.82
CA LEU A 121 6.17 -6.99 12.84
C LEU A 121 6.32 -5.55 12.32
N PRO A 122 5.36 -5.05 11.51
CA PRO A 122 5.25 -3.63 11.21
C PRO A 122 4.92 -2.81 12.46
N ARG A 123 4.15 -3.40 13.38
CA ARG A 123 3.77 -2.79 14.67
C ARG A 123 4.14 -3.70 15.84
N GLY A 124 4.82 -3.12 16.83
CA GLY A 124 5.20 -3.81 18.06
C GLY A 124 6.57 -4.47 17.99
N PHE A 125 7.10 -4.81 19.17
CA PHE A 125 8.49 -5.29 19.31
C PHE A 125 8.58 -6.77 19.71
N LYS A 126 7.45 -7.38 20.09
CA LYS A 126 7.44 -8.74 20.65
C LYS A 126 6.73 -9.70 19.72
N ILE A 127 7.48 -10.68 19.22
CA ILE A 127 6.97 -11.78 18.42
C ILE A 127 6.78 -12.99 19.34
N TRP A 128 5.52 -13.35 19.58
CA TRP A 128 5.16 -14.50 20.43
C TRP A 128 5.27 -15.83 19.71
N THR A 129 5.20 -15.81 18.37
CA THR A 129 5.34 -17.01 17.56
C THR A 129 6.79 -17.52 17.59
N PRO A 130 7.00 -18.80 17.89
CA PRO A 130 8.35 -19.38 17.93
C PRO A 130 8.97 -19.34 16.54
N GLU A 131 10.30 -19.23 16.48
CA GLU A 131 11.03 -19.20 15.21
C GLU A 131 10.83 -20.48 14.39
N SER A 132 10.64 -21.63 15.04
CA SER A 132 10.34 -22.92 14.40
C SER A 132 8.93 -23.03 13.83
N ALA A 133 8.06 -22.03 14.03
CA ALA A 133 6.69 -22.09 13.53
C ALA A 133 6.67 -22.19 12.00
N LYS A 134 5.84 -23.11 11.50
CA LYS A 134 5.71 -23.42 10.07
C LYS A 134 5.46 -22.19 9.18
N ILE A 135 4.82 -21.15 9.72
CA ILE A 135 4.55 -19.89 9.02
C ILE A 135 5.81 -19.22 8.47
N PHE A 136 6.95 -19.33 9.15
CA PHE A 136 8.21 -18.69 8.74
C PHE A 136 9.04 -19.57 7.77
N HIS A 137 8.68 -20.83 7.60
CA HIS A 137 9.44 -21.80 6.79
C HIS A 137 8.69 -22.26 5.54
N THR A 138 7.41 -21.94 5.42
CA THR A 138 6.56 -22.33 4.29
C THR A 138 6.55 -21.21 3.25
N GLU A 139 6.79 -21.57 1.98
CA GLU A 139 6.46 -20.70 0.85
C GLU A 139 4.96 -20.80 0.56
N TYR A 140 4.29 -19.65 0.51
CA TYR A 140 2.87 -19.56 0.23
C TYR A 140 2.66 -19.00 -1.16
N LYS A 141 1.73 -19.60 -1.91
CA LYS A 141 1.15 -18.95 -3.07
C LYS A 141 -0.04 -18.10 -2.65
N PHE A 142 -0.26 -17.00 -3.34
CA PHE A 142 -1.45 -16.17 -3.14
C PHE A 142 -2.06 -15.74 -4.46
N VAL A 143 -3.34 -15.40 -4.41
CA VAL A 143 -4.11 -14.85 -5.53
C VAL A 143 -4.84 -13.60 -5.06
N VAL A 144 -4.74 -12.53 -5.84
CA VAL A 144 -5.45 -11.28 -5.57
C VAL A 144 -6.91 -11.45 -5.94
N VAL A 145 -7.78 -11.35 -4.94
CA VAL A 145 -9.23 -11.49 -5.07
C VAL A 145 -9.98 -10.23 -4.72
N ASP A 146 -9.34 -9.24 -4.09
CA ASP A 146 -10.00 -8.01 -3.65
C ASP A 146 -9.02 -6.82 -3.71
N ILE A 147 -9.50 -5.64 -3.32
CA ILE A 147 -8.70 -4.42 -3.17
C ILE A 147 -8.70 -3.97 -1.71
N CYS A 148 -7.54 -3.54 -1.22
CA CYS A 148 -7.45 -2.76 0.01
C CYS A 148 -7.46 -1.26 -0.34
N PRO A 149 -8.61 -0.57 -0.22
CA PRO A 149 -8.72 0.84 -0.59
C PRO A 149 -7.98 1.73 0.40
N HIS A 150 -7.33 2.79 -0.10
CA HIS A 150 -6.60 3.73 0.75
C HIS A 150 -7.53 4.50 1.71
N SER A 151 -8.73 4.87 1.27
CA SER A 151 -9.65 5.76 2.01
C SER A 151 -9.98 5.31 3.43
N HIS A 152 -9.96 4.00 3.69
CA HIS A 152 -10.25 3.42 5.01
C HIS A 152 -9.04 2.71 5.63
N ASN A 153 -7.97 2.53 4.85
CA ASN A 153 -6.79 1.76 5.25
C ASN A 153 -5.50 2.54 5.00
N ALA A 154 -5.53 3.87 5.14
CA ALA A 154 -4.43 4.76 4.76
C ALA A 154 -3.09 4.42 5.43
N MET A 155 -3.14 3.86 6.64
CA MET A 155 -1.97 3.39 7.38
C MET A 155 -1.23 2.24 6.66
N TRP A 156 -1.98 1.38 5.96
CA TRP A 156 -1.49 0.12 5.41
C TRP A 156 -1.36 0.17 3.88
N CYS A 157 -2.35 0.74 3.20
CA CYS A 157 -2.56 0.61 1.77
C CYS A 157 -2.28 1.94 1.07
N PRO A 158 -1.12 2.12 0.42
CA PRO A 158 -0.82 3.34 -0.32
C PRO A 158 -1.82 3.56 -1.45
N ALA A 159 -2.09 4.83 -1.78
CA ALA A 159 -3.05 5.19 -2.82
C ALA A 159 -2.48 5.08 -4.24
N HIS A 160 -1.19 5.39 -4.40
CA HIS A 160 -0.52 5.48 -5.70
C HIS A 160 0.80 4.71 -5.72
N ALA A 161 1.16 4.17 -6.89
CA ALA A 161 2.43 3.48 -7.09
C ALA A 161 3.63 4.38 -6.72
N GLY A 162 4.63 3.80 -6.07
CA GLY A 162 5.80 4.52 -5.56
C GLY A 162 5.59 5.18 -4.18
N GLN A 163 4.36 5.30 -3.69
CA GLN A 163 4.12 5.71 -2.31
C GLN A 163 4.44 4.57 -1.34
N THR A 164 4.85 4.94 -0.13
CA THR A 164 4.99 4.02 1.00
C THR A 164 3.82 4.19 1.97
N ASN A 165 3.50 3.14 2.72
CA ASN A 165 2.59 3.21 3.85
C ASN A 165 3.30 3.76 5.10
N THR A 166 2.59 3.83 6.23
CA THR A 166 3.15 4.34 7.51
C THR A 166 4.40 3.59 7.98
N PHE A 167 4.63 2.38 7.48
CA PHE A 167 5.75 1.51 7.84
C PHE A 167 6.90 1.55 6.83
N GLY A 168 6.86 2.48 5.87
CA GLY A 168 7.92 2.63 4.87
C GLY A 168 7.89 1.57 3.76
N VAL A 169 6.78 0.84 3.57
CA VAL A 169 6.66 -0.22 2.55
C VAL A 169 5.72 0.19 1.43
N HIS A 170 6.13 -0.06 0.18
CA HIS A 170 5.38 0.28 -1.03
C HIS A 170 4.16 -0.60 -1.32
N ASN A 171 4.06 -1.74 -0.63
CA ASN A 171 3.09 -2.79 -0.91
C ASN A 171 2.37 -3.20 0.38
N HIS A 172 1.12 -3.64 0.22
CA HIS A 172 0.33 -4.26 1.28
C HIS A 172 -0.51 -5.40 0.72
N LEU A 173 -0.56 -6.51 1.46
CA LEU A 173 -1.43 -7.64 1.17
C LEU A 173 -2.30 -7.93 2.40
N ASP A 174 -3.59 -7.73 2.26
CA ASP A 174 -4.57 -8.02 3.29
C ASP A 174 -5.16 -9.41 3.06
N PHE A 175 -4.96 -10.35 3.96
CA PHE A 175 -5.25 -11.76 3.74
C PHE A 175 -6.69 -12.11 4.16
N ALA A 176 -7.45 -12.72 3.25
CA ALA A 176 -8.80 -13.21 3.56
C ALA A 176 -8.75 -14.44 4.49
N THR A 177 -7.77 -15.31 4.22
CA THR A 177 -7.46 -16.51 5.00
C THR A 177 -5.97 -16.48 5.35
N VAL A 178 -5.65 -16.83 6.60
CA VAL A 178 -4.28 -16.79 7.10
C VAL A 178 -3.84 -18.15 7.64
N PRO A 179 -2.55 -18.49 7.55
CA PRO A 179 -2.02 -19.68 8.22
C PRO A 179 -2.09 -19.54 9.74
N GLN A 180 -1.97 -20.67 10.44
CA GLN A 180 -1.85 -20.69 11.89
C GLN A 180 -0.66 -19.84 12.35
N HIS A 181 -0.81 -19.15 13.48
CA HIS A 181 0.17 -18.24 14.09
C HIS A 181 0.46 -16.95 13.29
N PHE A 182 -0.39 -16.59 12.34
CA PHE A 182 -0.32 -15.28 11.70
C PHE A 182 -0.52 -14.14 12.70
N ASP A 183 0.30 -13.09 12.57
CA ASP A 183 0.26 -11.89 13.41
C ASP A 183 0.77 -10.67 12.63
N ASN A 184 0.17 -10.38 11.47
CA ASN A 184 0.50 -9.20 10.64
C ASN A 184 2.00 -9.04 10.31
N TYR A 185 2.71 -10.15 10.13
CA TYR A 185 4.13 -10.14 9.81
C TYR A 185 4.40 -9.42 8.49
N TYR A 186 5.63 -8.94 8.30
CA TYR A 186 6.07 -8.60 6.95
C TYR A 186 6.01 -9.85 6.05
N PHE A 187 5.73 -9.64 4.76
CA PHE A 187 5.66 -10.69 3.76
C PHE A 187 6.54 -10.31 2.58
N GLU A 188 7.59 -11.07 2.34
CA GLU A 188 8.41 -10.91 1.13
C GLU A 188 7.83 -11.77 0.00
N PHE A 189 7.74 -11.22 -1.21
CA PHE A 189 7.04 -11.89 -2.30
C PHE A 189 7.52 -11.48 -3.69
N THR A 190 7.20 -12.33 -4.67
CA THR A 190 7.40 -12.09 -6.09
C THR A 190 6.10 -12.42 -6.83
N PRO A 191 5.53 -11.48 -7.61
CA PRO A 191 4.47 -11.79 -8.57
C PRO A 191 4.91 -12.90 -9.52
N GLU A 192 4.03 -13.85 -9.77
CA GLU A 192 4.25 -14.93 -10.74
C GLU A 192 2.93 -15.32 -11.40
N PRO A 193 2.95 -15.96 -12.59
CA PRO A 193 1.74 -16.50 -13.19
C PRO A 193 1.02 -17.46 -12.25
N CYS A 194 -0.32 -17.43 -12.27
CA CYS A 194 -1.11 -18.45 -11.61
C CYS A 194 -0.87 -19.82 -12.25
N ASP A 195 -0.91 -20.90 -11.47
CA ASP A 195 -0.88 -22.25 -12.05
C ASP A 195 -2.20 -22.61 -12.76
N HIS A 196 -2.17 -23.70 -13.52
CA HIS A 196 -3.30 -24.12 -14.35
C HIS A 196 -4.59 -24.36 -13.56
N GLU A 197 -4.49 -24.86 -12.33
CA GLU A 197 -5.67 -25.05 -11.48
C GLU A 197 -6.30 -23.71 -11.13
N MET A 198 -5.50 -22.76 -10.63
CA MET A 198 -5.99 -21.44 -10.25
C MET A 198 -6.50 -20.64 -11.46
N GLN A 199 -5.82 -20.70 -12.60
CA GLN A 199 -6.30 -20.10 -13.87
C GLN A 199 -7.68 -20.65 -14.25
N SER A 200 -7.87 -21.97 -14.19
CA SER A 200 -9.15 -22.61 -14.51
C SER A 200 -10.27 -22.16 -13.56
N ARG A 201 -9.95 -21.97 -12.27
CA ARG A 201 -10.92 -21.47 -11.29
C ARG A 201 -11.27 -20.00 -11.52
N LEU A 202 -10.26 -19.15 -11.77
CA LEU A 202 -10.46 -17.73 -12.09
C LEU A 202 -11.33 -17.57 -13.34
N ALA A 203 -11.09 -18.34 -14.40
CA ALA A 203 -11.88 -18.30 -15.62
C ALA A 203 -13.35 -18.67 -15.40
N ARG A 204 -13.64 -19.61 -14.47
CA ARG A 204 -15.01 -20.05 -14.15
C ARG A 204 -15.74 -19.12 -13.19
N MET A 205 -15.03 -18.55 -12.23
CA MET A 205 -15.62 -17.81 -11.11
C MET A 205 -15.61 -16.30 -11.32
N SER A 206 -14.71 -15.79 -12.16
CA SER A 206 -14.57 -14.36 -12.36
C SER A 206 -15.59 -13.83 -13.35
N ASN A 207 -16.25 -12.74 -12.95
CA ASN A 207 -17.07 -11.93 -13.85
C ASN A 207 -16.23 -11.03 -14.79
N CYS A 208 -14.90 -11.12 -14.74
CA CYS A 208 -13.97 -10.18 -15.36
C CYS A 208 -13.19 -10.73 -16.56
N HIS A 209 -13.48 -11.93 -17.05
CA HIS A 209 -12.68 -12.61 -18.08
C HIS A 209 -11.17 -12.57 -17.77
N LEU A 210 -10.81 -12.78 -16.50
CA LEU A 210 -9.41 -12.83 -16.06
C LEU A 210 -8.74 -14.01 -16.78
N ARG A 211 -7.72 -13.71 -17.60
CA ARG A 211 -6.91 -14.68 -18.33
C ARG A 211 -5.49 -14.66 -17.81
#